data_AF-A0A937M5E3-F1
#
_entry.id   AF-A0A937M5E3-F1
#
_cell.length_a   1.000
_cell.length_b   1.000
_cell.length_c   1.000
_cell.angle_alpha   90.00
_cell.angle_beta   90.00
_cell.angle_gamma   90.00
#
_symmetry.space_group_name_H-M   'P 1'
#
loop_
_entity.id
_entity.type
_entity.pdbx_description
1 polymer ?
#
loop_
_entity_poly.entity_id
_entity_poly.type
_entity_poly.pdbx_seq_one_letter_code
_entity_poly.pdbx_strand_id
1 'polypeptide(L)'
;LKLNAFRPKIAYPDDWTDLSSIEITRDDLFANAQSVREYYYEDNLSRLGQPTNREEWGMTPQTVNAYYNSSFNEIVFPAGILQPPFFDPAADTAVNYGGIGAVIGHEMGHGFDDQGSKSDANGVQRNWWTDEDRANFDVLTTALAAQYDQFEPVPGYFVDGSFTLGENIGDVGGLSIAYRAYKMALNGEEAPIIDGLTGDQRFFLSWAQVWRSKHREDALIQRLTSDPHSPAEFRVNGVVRNFDEWYDAFDVQPEDALYIAPEERVRIW
;
A
#
# COMPACT_ATOMS: atom_id res chain seq x y z
N LEU A 1 21.01 0.27 3.06
CA LEU A 1 21.43 0.75 1.73
C LEU A 1 20.24 0.98 0.79
N LYS A 2 19.36 -0.03 0.58
CA LYS A 2 18.16 0.13 -0.26
C LYS A 2 17.21 1.24 0.20
N LEU A 3 16.87 1.28 1.50
CA LEU A 3 16.01 2.31 2.08
C LEU A 3 16.55 3.73 1.81
N ASN A 4 17.86 3.95 1.99
CA ASN A 4 18.50 5.25 1.76
C ASN A 4 18.49 5.69 0.29
N ALA A 5 18.21 4.78 -0.65
CA ALA A 5 18.16 5.05 -2.08
C ALA A 5 16.72 5.24 -2.60
N PHE A 6 15.71 5.23 -1.73
CA PHE A 6 14.33 5.50 -2.15
C PHE A 6 14.20 6.90 -2.76
N ARG A 7 13.45 6.99 -3.86
CA ARG A 7 13.10 8.26 -4.51
C ARG A 7 11.62 8.57 -4.29
N PRO A 8 11.26 9.54 -3.45
CA PRO A 8 9.87 9.95 -3.33
C PRO A 8 9.48 10.89 -4.48
N LYS A 9 8.31 10.65 -5.07
CA LYS A 9 7.61 11.57 -5.99
C LYS A 9 6.27 11.96 -5.38
N ILE A 10 6.01 13.24 -5.25
CA ILE A 10 4.86 13.76 -4.48
C ILE A 10 4.06 14.73 -5.34
N ALA A 11 2.75 14.54 -5.35
CA ALA A 11 1.72 15.33 -6.03
C ALA A 11 1.69 15.22 -7.57
N TYR A 12 2.71 15.70 -8.29
CA TYR A 12 2.67 15.82 -9.76
C TYR A 12 4.06 15.83 -10.41
N PRO A 13 4.17 15.50 -11.73
CA PRO A 13 5.44 15.57 -12.44
C PRO A 13 5.89 17.02 -12.72
N ASP A 14 7.20 17.23 -12.72
CA ASP A 14 7.79 18.50 -13.16
C ASP A 14 7.66 18.69 -14.69
N ASP A 15 7.74 17.59 -15.46
CA ASP A 15 7.66 17.57 -16.92
C ASP A 15 6.40 16.84 -17.40
N TRP A 16 5.73 17.41 -18.41
CA TRP A 16 4.47 16.88 -18.95
C TRP A 16 4.64 16.29 -20.34
N THR A 17 3.91 15.21 -20.61
CA THR A 17 3.83 14.59 -21.95
C THR A 17 3.27 15.59 -22.97
N ASP A 18 3.97 15.77 -24.08
CA ASP A 18 3.47 16.58 -25.19
C ASP A 18 2.45 15.79 -26.03
N LEU A 19 1.19 16.21 -25.95
CA LEU A 19 0.06 15.59 -26.66
C LEU A 19 -0.30 16.34 -27.96
N SER A 20 0.54 17.27 -28.42
CA SER A 20 0.23 18.16 -29.54
C SER A 20 -0.01 17.47 -30.88
N SER A 21 0.50 16.24 -31.06
CA SER A 21 0.29 15.44 -32.27
C SER A 21 -1.03 14.67 -32.28
N ILE A 22 -1.79 14.64 -31.19
CA ILE A 22 -3.08 13.96 -31.14
C ILE A 22 -4.15 14.85 -31.80
N GLU A 23 -4.69 14.39 -32.91
CA GLU A 23 -5.83 15.05 -33.55
C GLU A 23 -7.15 14.64 -32.87
N ILE A 24 -7.95 15.64 -32.47
CA ILE A 24 -9.25 15.44 -31.84
C ILE A 24 -10.31 16.27 -32.55
N THR A 25 -11.40 15.63 -32.96
CA THR A 25 -12.58 16.27 -33.58
C THR A 25 -13.80 16.15 -32.67
N ARG A 26 -14.75 17.08 -32.77
CA ARG A 26 -15.95 17.05 -31.91
C ARG A 26 -16.96 15.98 -32.30
N ASP A 27 -16.93 15.56 -33.56
CA ASP A 27 -18.03 14.80 -34.18
C ASP A 27 -17.70 13.31 -34.37
N ASP A 28 -16.47 12.87 -34.03
CA ASP A 28 -16.04 11.48 -34.19
C ASP A 28 -15.27 10.95 -32.97
N LEU A 29 -16.03 10.36 -32.03
CA LEU A 29 -15.45 9.71 -30.85
C LEU A 29 -14.56 8.52 -31.22
N PHE A 30 -14.90 7.76 -32.26
CA PHE A 30 -14.17 6.55 -32.60
C PHE A 30 -12.80 6.91 -33.18
N ALA A 31 -12.75 7.85 -34.13
CA ALA A 31 -11.50 8.36 -34.68
C ALA A 31 -10.60 8.94 -33.57
N ASN A 32 -11.16 9.77 -32.67
CA ASN A 32 -10.40 10.31 -31.53
C ASN A 32 -9.78 9.20 -30.67
N ALA A 33 -10.55 8.14 -30.37
CA ALA A 33 -10.06 7.03 -29.58
C ALA A 33 -8.98 6.22 -30.31
N GLN A 34 -8.98 6.18 -31.65
CA GLN A 34 -7.91 5.59 -32.44
C GLN A 34 -6.66 6.47 -32.42
N SER A 35 -6.79 7.77 -32.64
CA SER A 35 -5.67 8.73 -32.63
C SER A 35 -4.92 8.72 -31.28
N VAL A 36 -5.64 8.66 -30.16
CA VAL A 36 -5.01 8.54 -28.83
C VAL A 36 -4.25 7.21 -28.68
N ARG A 37 -4.80 6.09 -29.15
CA ARG A 37 -4.12 4.78 -29.07
C ARG A 37 -2.88 4.73 -29.95
N GLU A 38 -2.96 5.28 -31.15
CA GLU A 38 -1.83 5.35 -32.09
C GLU A 38 -0.69 6.17 -31.50
N TYR A 39 -0.98 7.34 -30.94
CA TYR A 39 0.01 8.15 -30.22
C TYR A 39 0.75 7.35 -29.14
N TYR A 40 0.03 6.69 -28.23
CA TYR A 40 0.68 5.93 -27.14
C TYR A 40 1.42 4.69 -27.66
N TYR A 41 0.99 4.10 -28.78
CA TYR A 41 1.72 3.02 -29.42
C TYR A 41 3.06 3.50 -29.99
N GLU A 42 3.06 4.61 -30.72
CA GLU A 42 4.26 5.21 -31.30
C GLU A 42 5.22 5.71 -30.21
N ASP A 43 4.70 6.35 -29.15
CA ASP A 43 5.50 6.77 -28.00
C ASP A 43 6.21 5.56 -27.35
N ASN A 44 5.49 4.45 -27.10
CA ASN A 44 6.08 3.22 -26.58
C ASN A 44 7.19 2.66 -27.49
N LEU A 45 6.99 2.67 -28.81
CA LEU A 45 8.01 2.22 -29.76
C LEU A 45 9.23 3.14 -29.77
N SER A 46 9.03 4.45 -29.65
CA SER A 46 10.10 5.46 -29.67
C SER A 46 11.09 5.31 -28.51
N ARG A 47 10.65 4.72 -27.40
CA ARG A 47 11.46 4.44 -26.20
C ARG A 47 12.44 3.29 -26.36
N LEU A 48 12.26 2.42 -27.37
CA LEU A 48 13.15 1.29 -27.60
C LEU A 48 14.57 1.76 -27.94
N GLY A 49 15.56 1.24 -27.20
CA GLY A 49 16.97 1.61 -27.37
C GLY A 49 17.35 2.96 -26.75
N GLN A 50 16.40 3.68 -26.14
CA GLN A 50 16.68 4.89 -25.38
C GLN A 50 16.95 4.59 -23.90
N PRO A 51 17.67 5.47 -23.18
CA PRO A 51 17.76 5.39 -21.73
C PRO A 51 16.37 5.50 -21.08
N THR A 52 16.18 4.85 -19.94
CA THR A 52 14.94 4.96 -19.18
C THR A 52 14.74 6.36 -18.60
N ASN A 53 13.53 6.90 -18.71
CA ASN A 53 13.17 8.16 -18.07
C ASN A 53 12.75 7.90 -16.62
N ARG A 54 13.60 8.33 -15.67
CA ARG A 54 13.37 8.18 -14.24
C ARG A 54 12.43 9.23 -13.65
N GLU A 55 12.09 10.28 -14.39
CA GLU A 55 11.17 11.33 -13.95
C GLU A 55 9.72 11.06 -14.38
N GLU A 56 9.49 10.05 -15.22
CA GLU A 56 8.15 9.67 -15.65
C GLU A 56 7.30 9.09 -14.50
N TRP A 57 5.99 9.32 -14.56
CA TRP A 57 5.03 8.85 -13.57
C TRP A 57 4.16 7.74 -14.16
N GLY A 58 3.89 6.71 -13.36
CA GLY A 58 2.96 5.62 -13.72
C GLY A 58 1.48 5.98 -13.48
N MET A 59 1.20 7.11 -12.83
CA MET A 59 -0.15 7.58 -12.53
C MET A 59 -0.27 9.09 -12.76
N THR A 60 -1.45 9.53 -13.17
CA THR A 60 -1.78 10.95 -13.28
C THR A 60 -1.98 11.60 -11.90
N PRO A 61 -1.73 12.91 -11.72
CA PRO A 61 -1.89 13.57 -10.42
C PRO A 61 -3.29 13.46 -9.79
N GLN A 62 -4.34 13.41 -10.61
CA GLN A 62 -5.73 13.29 -10.15
C GLN A 62 -6.11 11.87 -9.68
N THR A 63 -5.25 10.87 -9.86
CA THR A 63 -5.51 9.50 -9.42
C THR A 63 -5.53 9.43 -7.89
N VAL A 64 -6.56 8.82 -7.31
CA VAL A 64 -6.62 8.52 -5.88
C VAL A 64 -6.03 7.13 -5.66
N ASN A 65 -4.71 7.05 -5.65
CA ASN A 65 -3.94 5.82 -5.40
C ASN A 65 -2.49 6.18 -5.05
N ALA A 66 -1.63 5.20 -4.75
CA ALA A 66 -0.19 5.33 -4.64
C ALA A 66 0.49 4.12 -5.28
N TYR A 67 1.82 4.16 -5.47
CA TYR A 67 2.56 2.98 -5.93
C TYR A 67 4.04 2.99 -5.56
N TYR A 68 4.61 1.78 -5.51
CA TYR A 68 6.04 1.50 -5.54
C TYR A 68 6.48 0.96 -6.92
N ASN A 69 7.63 1.41 -7.40
CA ASN A 69 8.27 0.85 -8.59
C ASN A 69 9.65 0.30 -8.25
N SER A 70 9.78 -1.03 -8.30
CA SER A 70 11.00 -1.76 -7.96
C SER A 70 12.18 -1.44 -8.88
N SER A 71 11.94 -1.15 -10.15
CA SER A 71 13.01 -0.88 -11.13
C SER A 71 13.69 0.47 -10.89
N PHE A 72 12.97 1.43 -10.31
CA PHE A 72 13.52 2.75 -9.98
C PHE A 72 13.71 2.97 -8.48
N ASN A 73 13.28 2.00 -7.65
CA ASN A 73 13.26 2.10 -6.20
C ASN A 73 12.61 3.41 -5.75
N GLU A 74 11.41 3.68 -6.26
CA GLU A 74 10.67 4.92 -6.04
C GLU A 74 9.28 4.65 -5.49
N ILE A 75 8.80 5.60 -4.69
CA ILE A 75 7.45 5.62 -4.11
C ILE A 75 6.76 6.89 -4.58
N VAL A 76 5.50 6.78 -4.99
CA VAL A 76 4.81 7.85 -5.71
C VAL A 76 3.44 8.09 -5.11
N PHE A 77 3.17 9.34 -4.76
CA PHE A 77 1.92 9.78 -4.14
C PHE A 77 1.29 10.90 -4.97
N PRO A 78 0.43 10.58 -5.96
CA PRO A 78 -0.35 11.56 -6.71
C PRO A 78 -1.09 12.56 -5.83
N ALA A 79 -1.33 13.77 -6.34
CA ALA A 79 -2.06 14.81 -5.60
C ALA A 79 -3.45 14.34 -5.12
N GLY A 80 -4.09 13.44 -5.89
CA GLY A 80 -5.40 12.88 -5.61
C GLY A 80 -5.47 12.04 -4.32
N ILE A 81 -4.39 11.41 -3.85
CA ILE A 81 -4.43 10.69 -2.56
C ILE A 81 -4.18 11.60 -1.36
N LEU A 82 -3.61 12.79 -1.57
CA LEU A 82 -3.23 13.75 -0.52
C LEU A 82 -4.41 14.61 -0.06
N GLN A 83 -5.49 13.96 0.34
CA GLN A 83 -6.72 14.57 0.81
C GLN A 83 -7.40 13.72 1.90
N PRO A 84 -8.38 14.25 2.65
CA PRO A 84 -9.14 13.46 3.61
C PRO A 84 -9.83 12.26 2.93
N PRO A 85 -9.90 11.08 3.57
CA PRO A 85 -9.47 10.81 4.95
C PRO A 85 -8.00 10.43 5.11
N PHE A 86 -7.18 10.41 4.05
CA PHE A 86 -5.77 10.02 4.14
C PHE A 86 -4.92 11.13 4.80
N PHE A 87 -5.08 12.36 4.33
CA PHE A 87 -4.31 13.50 4.81
C PHE A 87 -5.18 14.75 4.96
N ASP A 88 -5.13 15.35 6.15
CA ASP A 88 -5.69 16.66 6.43
C ASP A 88 -4.66 17.49 7.23
N PRO A 89 -4.14 18.61 6.69
CA PRO A 89 -3.18 19.44 7.42
C PRO A 89 -3.75 20.04 8.72
N ALA A 90 -5.07 20.08 8.89
CA ALA A 90 -5.74 20.55 10.08
C ALA A 90 -6.12 19.43 11.07
N ALA A 91 -5.97 18.16 10.70
CA ALA A 91 -6.29 17.03 11.58
C ALA A 91 -5.18 16.74 12.61
N ASP A 92 -5.59 16.07 13.67
CA ASP A 92 -4.68 15.47 14.66
C ASP A 92 -3.67 14.53 14.00
N THR A 93 -2.44 14.54 14.53
CA THR A 93 -1.32 13.78 13.99
C THR A 93 -1.61 12.28 13.90
N ALA A 94 -2.30 11.69 14.89
CA ALA A 94 -2.61 10.27 14.87
C ALA A 94 -3.46 9.88 13.64
N VAL A 95 -4.39 10.76 13.23
CA VAL A 95 -5.20 10.56 12.02
C VAL A 95 -4.33 10.52 10.76
N ASN A 96 -3.46 11.50 10.56
CA ASN A 96 -2.59 11.56 9.38
C ASN A 96 -1.62 10.38 9.32
N TYR A 97 -1.07 9.95 10.45
CA TYR A 97 -0.18 8.80 10.47
C TYR A 97 -0.92 7.47 10.24
N GLY A 98 -2.13 7.30 10.78
CA GLY A 98 -2.95 6.10 10.51
C GLY A 98 -3.53 6.07 9.09
N GLY A 99 -3.64 7.23 8.44
CA GLY A 99 -4.08 7.38 7.05
C GLY A 99 -2.89 7.38 6.08
N ILE A 100 -2.48 8.57 5.62
CA ILE A 100 -1.39 8.71 4.63
C ILE A 100 -0.05 8.16 5.14
N GLY A 101 0.22 8.21 6.44
CA GLY A 101 1.43 7.62 7.02
C GLY A 101 1.49 6.11 6.81
N ALA A 102 0.38 5.41 7.01
CA ALA A 102 0.26 3.97 6.74
C ALA A 102 0.40 3.66 5.25
N VAL A 103 -0.17 4.49 4.36
CA VAL A 103 0.02 4.36 2.90
C VAL A 103 1.49 4.57 2.51
N ILE A 104 2.17 5.57 3.08
CA ILE A 104 3.60 5.79 2.84
C ILE A 104 4.41 4.57 3.30
N GLY A 105 4.11 4.05 4.49
CA GLY A 105 4.71 2.84 5.01
C GLY A 105 4.46 1.63 4.09
N HIS A 106 3.26 1.52 3.53
CA HIS A 106 2.86 0.44 2.63
C HIS A 106 3.70 0.46 1.35
N GLU A 107 3.81 1.61 0.69
CA GLU A 107 4.66 1.75 -0.51
C GLU A 107 6.16 1.53 -0.21
N MET A 108 6.62 1.89 0.99
CA MET A 108 7.97 1.55 1.43
C MET A 108 8.12 0.04 1.66
N GLY A 109 7.08 -0.60 2.20
CA GLY A 109 6.98 -2.04 2.44
C GLY A 109 7.09 -2.86 1.16
N HIS A 110 6.53 -2.38 0.04
CA HIS A 110 6.69 -3.01 -1.27
C HIS A 110 8.14 -3.09 -1.75
N GLY A 111 9.04 -2.23 -1.25
CA GLY A 111 10.48 -2.40 -1.50
C GLY A 111 11.08 -3.63 -0.83
N PHE A 112 10.37 -4.26 0.10
CA PHE A 112 10.86 -5.36 0.93
C PHE A 112 9.91 -6.57 0.94
N ASP A 113 8.76 -6.51 0.29
CA ASP A 113 7.85 -7.66 0.15
C ASP A 113 8.47 -8.86 -0.59
N ASP A 114 7.71 -9.93 -0.78
CA ASP A 114 8.19 -11.18 -1.38
C ASP A 114 8.77 -11.02 -2.80
N GLN A 115 8.39 -9.97 -3.54
CA GLN A 115 8.93 -9.65 -4.86
C GLN A 115 9.94 -8.49 -4.83
N GLY A 116 9.61 -7.39 -4.15
CA GLY A 116 10.46 -6.22 -4.01
C GLY A 116 11.78 -6.53 -3.32
N SER A 117 11.79 -7.45 -2.34
CA SER A 117 13.01 -7.95 -1.70
C SER A 117 14.01 -8.60 -2.66
N LYS A 118 13.61 -8.95 -3.89
CA LYS A 118 14.49 -9.53 -4.92
C LYS A 118 15.23 -8.50 -5.77
N SER A 119 14.96 -7.20 -5.58
CA SER A 119 15.65 -6.10 -6.27
C SER A 119 16.53 -5.30 -5.31
N ASP A 120 17.72 -4.92 -5.76
CA ASP A 120 18.67 -4.13 -4.96
C ASP A 120 18.31 -2.63 -4.93
N ALA A 121 19.18 -1.82 -4.31
CA ALA A 121 19.03 -0.37 -4.20
C ALA A 121 19.00 0.39 -5.55
N ASN A 122 19.48 -0.23 -6.63
CA ASN A 122 19.48 0.33 -7.97
C ASN A 122 18.32 -0.20 -8.83
N GLY A 123 17.44 -1.01 -8.25
CA GLY A 123 16.33 -1.65 -8.94
C GLY A 123 16.74 -2.84 -9.81
N VAL A 124 17.92 -3.41 -9.59
CA VAL A 124 18.39 -4.59 -10.32
C VAL A 124 17.98 -5.85 -9.56
N GLN A 125 17.29 -6.77 -10.24
CA GLN A 125 16.94 -8.06 -9.66
C GLN A 125 18.21 -8.89 -9.39
N ARG A 126 18.51 -9.15 -8.13
CA ARG A 126 19.64 -9.97 -7.67
C ARG A 126 19.43 -10.39 -6.23
N ASN A 127 20.02 -11.52 -5.83
CA ASN A 127 20.03 -11.89 -4.42
C ASN A 127 21.02 -10.99 -3.65
N TRP A 128 20.53 -10.32 -2.61
CA TRP A 128 21.30 -9.53 -1.66
C TRP A 128 21.05 -9.97 -0.20
N TRP A 129 20.39 -11.11 -0.02
CA TRP A 129 20.12 -11.77 1.26
C TRP A 129 21.14 -12.88 1.51
N THR A 130 21.38 -13.18 2.79
CA THR A 130 21.97 -14.48 3.14
C THR A 130 20.89 -15.56 3.05
N ASP A 131 21.30 -16.82 2.91
CA ASP A 131 20.35 -17.94 2.86
C ASP A 131 19.55 -18.08 4.18
N GLU A 132 20.19 -17.78 5.32
CA GLU A 132 19.55 -17.80 6.64
C GLU A 132 18.48 -16.71 6.77
N ASP A 133 18.80 -15.47 6.38
CA ASP A 133 17.84 -14.36 6.44
C ASP A 133 16.66 -14.60 5.48
N ARG A 134 16.92 -15.18 4.30
CA ARG A 134 15.84 -15.55 3.36
C ARG A 134 14.92 -16.60 3.96
N ALA A 135 15.47 -17.65 4.57
CA ALA A 135 14.69 -18.70 5.21
C ALA A 135 13.83 -18.16 6.37
N ASN A 136 14.38 -17.24 7.18
CA ASN A 136 13.62 -16.60 8.25
C ASN A 136 12.48 -15.74 7.70
N PHE A 137 12.73 -14.97 6.63
CA PHE A 137 11.68 -14.20 5.97
C PHE A 137 10.58 -15.12 5.38
N ASP A 138 10.96 -16.23 4.75
CA ASP A 138 10.01 -17.23 4.22
C ASP A 138 9.09 -17.79 5.31
N VAL A 139 9.60 -18.06 6.51
CA VAL A 139 8.79 -18.53 7.65
C VAL A 139 7.71 -17.51 8.01
N LEU A 140 8.09 -16.23 8.15
CA LEU A 140 7.16 -15.16 8.53
C LEU A 140 6.11 -14.91 7.44
N THR A 141 6.53 -14.86 6.17
CA THR A 141 5.60 -14.62 5.05
C THR A 141 4.66 -15.80 4.82
N THR A 142 5.14 -17.04 5.04
CA THR A 142 4.28 -18.24 4.97
C THR A 142 3.23 -18.22 6.08
N ALA A 143 3.61 -17.81 7.30
CA ALA A 143 2.66 -17.66 8.40
C ALA A 143 1.60 -16.59 8.08
N LEU A 144 2.00 -15.46 7.47
CA LEU A 144 1.06 -14.42 7.06
C LEU A 144 0.09 -14.91 5.98
N ALA A 145 0.59 -15.58 4.94
CA ALA A 145 -0.26 -16.18 3.92
C ALA A 145 -1.29 -17.14 4.53
N ALA A 146 -0.85 -18.00 5.45
CA ALA A 146 -1.72 -18.94 6.13
C ALA A 146 -2.79 -18.28 7.02
N GLN A 147 -2.52 -17.09 7.59
CA GLN A 147 -3.56 -16.32 8.27
C GLN A 147 -4.64 -15.86 7.28
N TYR A 148 -4.23 -15.34 6.12
CA TYR A 148 -5.17 -14.79 5.13
C TYR A 148 -5.96 -15.89 4.41
N ASP A 149 -5.40 -17.09 4.22
CA ASP A 149 -6.11 -18.25 3.66
C ASP A 149 -7.36 -18.65 4.46
N GLN A 150 -7.48 -18.21 5.71
CA GLN A 150 -8.64 -18.50 6.57
C GLN A 150 -9.79 -17.50 6.38
N PHE A 151 -9.58 -16.39 5.67
CA PHE A 151 -10.58 -15.35 5.52
C PHE A 151 -11.59 -15.67 4.41
N GLU A 152 -12.87 -15.73 4.78
CA GLU A 152 -13.99 -16.08 3.91
C GLU A 152 -14.96 -14.88 3.77
N PRO A 153 -14.67 -13.90 2.88
CA PRO A 153 -15.54 -12.72 2.69
C PRO A 153 -16.91 -13.07 2.11
N VAL A 154 -16.98 -14.18 1.37
CA VAL A 154 -18.22 -14.71 0.77
C VAL A 154 -18.25 -16.21 1.05
N PRO A 155 -19.37 -16.77 1.54
CA PRO A 155 -19.46 -18.19 1.84
C PRO A 155 -18.99 -19.08 0.68
N GLY A 156 -18.00 -19.94 0.94
CA GLY A 156 -17.34 -20.83 -0.01
C GLY A 156 -16.18 -20.20 -0.80
N TYR A 157 -15.88 -18.91 -0.61
CA TYR A 157 -14.82 -18.19 -1.32
C TYR A 157 -13.86 -17.57 -0.31
N PHE A 158 -12.63 -18.08 -0.31
CA PHE A 158 -11.57 -17.66 0.59
C PHE A 158 -10.62 -16.70 -0.11
N VAL A 159 -9.96 -15.84 0.67
CA VAL A 159 -8.78 -15.10 0.21
C VAL A 159 -7.67 -16.11 -0.10
N ASP A 160 -6.98 -15.92 -1.22
CA ASP A 160 -5.73 -16.63 -1.50
C ASP A 160 -4.58 -15.82 -0.86
N GLY A 161 -4.12 -16.28 0.29
CA GLY A 161 -3.08 -15.63 1.09
C GLY A 161 -1.73 -15.60 0.39
N SER A 162 -1.47 -16.53 -0.54
CA SER A 162 -0.26 -16.53 -1.36
C SER A 162 -0.34 -15.50 -2.48
N PHE A 163 -1.50 -15.37 -3.12
CA PHE A 163 -1.75 -14.36 -4.16
C PHE A 163 -1.72 -12.94 -3.60
N THR A 164 -2.27 -12.74 -2.39
CA THR A 164 -2.34 -11.43 -1.74
C THR A 164 -1.13 -11.07 -0.88
N LEU A 165 -0.11 -11.95 -0.85
CA LEU A 165 0.99 -11.88 0.12
C LEU A 165 1.76 -10.57 0.09
N GLY A 166 2.12 -10.07 -1.09
CA GLY A 166 2.88 -8.82 -1.24
C GLY A 166 2.15 -7.63 -0.62
N GLU A 167 0.84 -7.52 -0.89
CA GLU A 167 -0.04 -6.48 -0.36
C GLU A 167 -0.21 -6.62 1.16
N ASN A 168 -0.38 -7.84 1.67
CA ASN A 168 -0.53 -8.10 3.09
C ASN A 168 0.77 -7.76 3.86
N ILE A 169 1.95 -8.04 3.28
CA ILE A 169 3.25 -7.61 3.83
C ILE A 169 3.33 -6.09 3.82
N GLY A 170 2.92 -5.45 2.72
CA GLY A 170 2.85 -4.00 2.60
C GLY A 170 1.99 -3.38 3.70
N ASP A 171 0.81 -3.92 3.98
CA ASP A 171 -0.09 -3.40 5.02
C ASP A 171 0.45 -3.57 6.43
N VAL A 172 0.87 -4.78 6.80
CA VAL A 172 1.41 -5.06 8.15
C VAL A 172 2.70 -4.26 8.37
N GLY A 173 3.58 -4.24 7.37
CA GLY A 173 4.80 -3.44 7.41
C GLY A 173 4.52 -1.94 7.49
N GLY A 174 3.62 -1.47 6.65
CA GLY A 174 3.30 -0.06 6.51
C GLY A 174 2.66 0.53 7.76
N LEU A 175 1.70 -0.19 8.34
CA LEU A 175 1.08 0.24 9.59
C LEU A 175 2.06 0.20 10.78
N SER A 176 2.99 -0.77 10.83
CA SER A 176 4.08 -0.85 11.82
C SER A 176 5.01 0.36 11.76
N ILE A 177 5.51 0.67 10.56
CA ILE A 177 6.39 1.81 10.34
C ILE A 177 5.66 3.12 10.67
N ALA A 178 4.41 3.27 10.24
CA ALA A 178 3.61 4.45 10.49
C ALA A 178 3.33 4.66 11.98
N TYR A 179 3.00 3.59 12.72
CA TYR A 179 2.78 3.66 14.16
C TYR A 179 4.05 4.09 14.89
N ARG A 180 5.20 3.50 14.56
CA ARG A 180 6.48 3.89 15.14
C ARG A 180 6.81 5.36 14.85
N ALA A 181 6.60 5.81 13.62
CA ALA A 181 6.84 7.19 13.22
C ALA A 181 5.89 8.17 13.94
N TYR A 182 4.64 7.78 14.16
CA TYR A 182 3.67 8.52 14.97
C TYR A 182 4.16 8.67 16.42
N LYS A 183 4.54 7.57 17.09
CA LYS A 183 5.05 7.65 18.47
C LYS A 183 6.33 8.49 18.56
N MET A 184 7.20 8.44 17.54
CA MET A 184 8.38 9.32 17.46
C MET A 184 8.00 10.80 17.33
N ALA A 185 6.97 11.11 16.53
CA ALA A 185 6.51 12.49 16.33
C ALA A 185 5.94 13.13 17.60
N LEU A 186 5.47 12.31 18.56
CA LEU A 186 5.05 12.78 19.88
C LEU A 186 6.22 13.27 20.76
N ASN A 187 7.47 12.97 20.41
CA ASN A 187 8.67 13.39 21.16
C ASN A 187 8.62 13.06 22.67
N GLY A 188 7.98 11.95 23.03
CA GLY A 188 7.83 11.49 24.42
C GLY A 188 6.66 12.12 25.18
N GLU A 189 5.85 12.96 24.52
CA GLU A 189 4.58 13.44 25.07
C GLU A 189 3.44 12.44 24.81
N GLU A 190 2.40 12.51 25.63
CA GLU A 190 1.17 11.76 25.37
C GLU A 190 0.30 12.50 24.37
N ALA A 191 -0.28 11.77 23.42
CA ALA A 191 -1.23 12.36 22.49
C ALA A 191 -2.49 12.82 23.24
N PRO A 192 -3.09 13.96 22.85
CA PRO A 192 -4.30 14.45 23.50
C PRO A 192 -5.44 13.43 23.33
N ILE A 193 -6.32 13.34 24.33
CA ILE A 193 -7.60 12.63 24.18
C ILE A 193 -8.56 13.55 23.42
N ILE A 194 -9.10 13.06 22.31
CA ILE A 194 -10.02 13.81 21.44
C ILE A 194 -11.27 12.95 21.28
N ASP A 195 -12.44 13.54 21.52
CA ASP A 195 -13.74 12.85 21.45
C ASP A 195 -13.80 11.56 22.28
N GLY A 196 -13.07 11.52 23.40
CA GLY A 196 -13.01 10.37 24.30
C GLY A 196 -12.07 9.24 23.85
N LEU A 197 -11.35 9.41 22.74
CA LEU A 197 -10.43 8.42 22.18
C LEU A 197 -8.97 8.80 22.45
N THR A 198 -8.15 7.81 22.79
CA THR A 198 -6.68 8.00 22.88
C THR A 198 -6.08 8.22 21.49
N GLY A 199 -4.86 8.74 21.42
CA GLY A 199 -4.17 8.88 20.14
C GLY A 199 -3.95 7.53 19.44
N ASP A 200 -3.62 6.48 20.18
CA ASP A 200 -3.39 5.15 19.62
C ASP A 200 -4.71 4.56 19.07
N GLN A 201 -5.84 4.76 19.75
CA GLN A 201 -7.16 4.41 19.21
C GLN A 201 -7.48 5.19 17.92
N ARG A 202 -7.21 6.49 17.88
CA ARG A 202 -7.45 7.32 16.68
C ARG A 202 -6.57 6.90 15.50
N PHE A 203 -5.32 6.49 15.75
CA PHE A 203 -4.43 5.96 14.74
C PHE A 203 -5.04 4.72 14.05
N PHE A 204 -5.43 3.71 14.84
CA PHE A 204 -6.02 2.48 14.28
C PHE A 204 -7.41 2.71 13.66
N LEU A 205 -8.21 3.64 14.21
CA LEU A 205 -9.49 4.02 13.61
C LEU A 205 -9.30 4.77 12.28
N SER A 206 -8.24 5.57 12.14
CA SER A 206 -7.89 6.22 10.86
C SER A 206 -7.52 5.19 9.80
N TRP A 207 -6.70 4.18 10.15
CA TRP A 207 -6.42 3.03 9.27
C TRP A 207 -7.71 2.31 8.85
N ALA A 208 -8.61 2.03 9.80
CA ALA A 208 -9.89 1.41 9.48
C ALA A 208 -10.75 2.29 8.55
N GLN A 209 -10.69 3.61 8.71
CA GLN A 209 -11.50 4.55 7.93
C GLN A 209 -11.07 4.65 6.47
N VAL A 210 -9.77 4.60 6.17
CA VAL A 210 -9.30 4.67 4.77
C VAL A 210 -9.76 3.45 3.95
N TRP A 211 -10.02 2.32 4.60
CA TRP A 211 -10.52 1.09 3.98
C TRP A 211 -12.04 0.99 3.91
N ARG A 212 -12.78 2.04 4.28
CA ARG A 212 -14.25 2.03 4.22
C ARG A 212 -14.74 1.85 2.79
N SER A 213 -15.07 0.61 2.43
CA SER A 213 -15.55 0.23 1.12
C SER A 213 -16.54 -0.93 1.23
N LYS A 214 -17.35 -1.13 0.19
CA LYS A 214 -18.28 -2.26 0.09
C LYS A 214 -18.40 -2.67 -1.36
N HIS A 215 -18.41 -3.98 -1.58
CA HIS A 215 -18.55 -4.57 -2.90
C HIS A 215 -19.89 -5.30 -3.03
N ARG A 216 -20.36 -5.45 -4.27
CA ARG A 216 -21.37 -6.48 -4.59
C ARG A 216 -20.68 -7.84 -4.52
N GLU A 217 -21.42 -8.87 -4.12
CA GLU A 217 -20.90 -10.23 -3.95
C GLU A 217 -20.19 -10.74 -5.22
N ASP A 218 -20.84 -10.66 -6.39
CA ASP A 218 -20.23 -11.08 -7.67
C ASP A 218 -18.92 -10.35 -7.98
N ALA A 219 -18.85 -9.05 -7.65
CA ALA A 219 -17.65 -8.24 -7.85
C ALA A 219 -16.54 -8.61 -6.85
N LEU A 220 -16.91 -8.99 -5.62
CA LEU A 220 -15.98 -9.45 -4.60
C LEU A 220 -15.40 -10.82 -4.99
N ILE A 221 -16.23 -11.75 -5.45
CA ILE A 221 -15.79 -13.05 -5.99
C ILE A 221 -14.81 -12.85 -7.16
N GLN A 222 -15.12 -11.95 -8.10
CA GLN A 222 -14.21 -11.63 -9.21
C GLN A 222 -12.86 -11.08 -8.72
N ARG A 223 -12.88 -10.20 -7.71
CA ARG A 223 -11.65 -9.61 -7.15
C ARG A 223 -10.77 -10.65 -6.49
N LEU A 224 -11.34 -11.63 -5.77
CA LEU A 224 -10.57 -12.71 -5.14
C LEU A 224 -9.69 -13.49 -6.14
N THR A 225 -10.01 -13.47 -7.44
CA THR A 225 -9.24 -14.17 -8.47
C THR A 225 -8.37 -13.25 -9.33
N SER A 226 -8.41 -11.92 -9.14
CA SER A 226 -7.77 -10.97 -10.07
C SER A 226 -7.14 -9.74 -9.42
N ASP A 227 -7.47 -9.44 -8.17
CA ASP A 227 -6.96 -8.31 -7.41
C ASP A 227 -5.97 -8.84 -6.37
N PRO A 228 -4.68 -8.46 -6.42
CA PRO A 228 -3.70 -8.92 -5.43
C PRO A 228 -3.96 -8.31 -4.05
N HIS A 229 -4.86 -7.34 -3.93
CA HIS A 229 -5.23 -6.79 -2.63
C HIS A 229 -6.27 -7.65 -1.94
N SER A 230 -6.03 -7.94 -0.65
CA SER A 230 -7.06 -8.50 0.21
C SER A 230 -8.30 -7.61 0.26
N PRO A 231 -9.51 -8.16 0.43
CA PRO A 231 -10.71 -7.38 0.68
C PRO A 231 -10.51 -6.40 1.83
N ALA A 232 -11.10 -5.21 1.73
CA ALA A 232 -10.82 -4.10 2.63
C ALA A 232 -11.07 -4.42 4.11
N GLU A 233 -12.06 -5.26 4.43
CA GLU A 233 -12.29 -5.70 5.82
C GLU A 233 -11.10 -6.48 6.41
N PHE A 234 -10.38 -7.26 5.60
CA PHE A 234 -9.21 -8.02 6.02
C PHE A 234 -7.92 -7.20 5.98
N ARG A 235 -7.85 -6.18 5.12
CA ARG A 235 -6.79 -5.14 5.21
C ARG A 235 -6.88 -4.33 6.51
N VAL A 236 -8.05 -4.29 7.15
CA VAL A 236 -8.19 -3.75 8.52
C VAL A 236 -7.96 -4.84 9.55
N ASN A 237 -8.87 -5.81 9.62
CA ASN A 237 -8.96 -6.75 10.73
C ASN A 237 -7.81 -7.77 10.72
N GLY A 238 -7.37 -8.21 9.53
CA GLY A 238 -6.22 -9.10 9.37
C GLY A 238 -4.90 -8.43 9.71
N VAL A 239 -4.82 -7.11 9.56
CA VAL A 239 -3.63 -6.34 9.91
C VAL A 239 -3.58 -6.08 11.42
N VAL A 240 -4.59 -5.40 11.98
CA VAL A 240 -4.52 -4.90 13.37
C VAL A 240 -4.37 -6.01 14.42
N ARG A 241 -4.88 -7.22 14.15
CA ARG A 241 -4.73 -8.36 15.06
C ARG A 241 -3.30 -8.87 15.22
N ASN A 242 -2.36 -8.41 14.38
CA ASN A 242 -0.93 -8.70 14.47
C ASN A 242 -0.15 -7.67 15.32
N PHE A 243 -0.82 -6.64 15.89
CA PHE A 243 -0.18 -5.53 16.62
C PHE A 243 -0.53 -5.57 18.10
N ASP A 244 0.43 -5.80 18.97
CA ASP A 244 0.20 -5.77 20.44
C ASP A 244 -0.37 -4.42 20.89
N GLU A 245 0.08 -3.34 20.24
CA GLU A 245 -0.35 -1.98 20.52
C GLU A 245 -1.84 -1.75 20.20
N TRP A 246 -2.43 -2.54 19.30
CA TRP A 246 -3.87 -2.55 19.07
C TRP A 246 -4.62 -3.27 20.20
N TYR A 247 -4.07 -4.38 20.71
CA TYR A 247 -4.66 -5.06 21.88
C TYR A 247 -4.67 -4.12 23.10
N ASP A 248 -3.59 -3.40 23.33
CA ASP A 248 -3.50 -2.42 24.42
C ASP A 248 -4.47 -1.24 24.22
N ALA A 249 -4.58 -0.72 23.00
CA ALA A 249 -5.43 0.43 22.69
C ALA A 249 -6.93 0.14 22.86
N PHE A 250 -7.37 -1.10 22.65
CA PHE A 250 -8.78 -1.49 22.69
C PHE A 250 -9.13 -2.52 23.79
N ASP A 251 -8.17 -2.85 24.67
CA ASP A 251 -8.32 -3.82 25.75
C ASP A 251 -8.82 -5.19 25.28
N VAL A 252 -8.23 -5.69 24.20
CA VAL A 252 -8.69 -6.90 23.49
C VAL A 252 -8.32 -8.16 24.28
N GLN A 253 -9.32 -9.00 24.54
CA GLN A 253 -9.23 -10.21 25.35
C GLN A 253 -9.27 -11.49 24.50
N PRO A 254 -8.84 -12.65 25.04
CA PRO A 254 -8.87 -13.94 24.33
C PRO A 254 -10.23 -14.37 23.78
N GLU A 255 -11.33 -13.89 24.37
CA GLU A 255 -12.70 -14.15 23.93
C GLU A 255 -13.16 -13.27 22.75
N ASP A 256 -12.42 -12.22 22.41
CA ASP A 256 -12.79 -11.29 21.34
C ASP A 256 -12.53 -11.90 19.96
N ALA A 257 -13.44 -11.61 19.02
CA ALA A 257 -13.46 -12.25 17.70
C ALA A 257 -12.17 -12.09 16.87
N LEU A 258 -11.42 -11.00 17.08
CA LEU A 258 -10.18 -10.71 16.34
C LEU A 258 -8.92 -11.17 17.07
N TYR A 259 -9.03 -11.66 18.30
CA TYR A 259 -7.87 -12.10 19.06
C TYR A 259 -7.10 -13.23 18.34
N ILE A 260 -5.77 -13.14 18.38
CA ILE A 260 -4.85 -14.26 18.14
C ILE A 260 -3.79 -14.29 19.24
N ALA A 261 -3.28 -15.48 19.54
CA ALA A 261 -2.26 -15.65 20.55
C ALA A 261 -0.98 -14.88 20.19
N PRO A 262 -0.22 -14.34 21.17
CA PRO A 262 1.00 -13.57 20.89
C PRO A 262 1.99 -14.27 19.96
N GLU A 263 2.13 -15.59 20.07
CA GLU A 263 3.00 -16.42 19.24
C GLU A 263 2.51 -16.63 17.80
N GLU A 264 1.24 -16.36 17.52
CA GLU A 264 0.64 -16.44 16.18
C GLU A 264 0.66 -15.09 15.44
N ARG A 265 0.98 -14.00 16.15
CA ARG A 265 1.09 -12.65 15.57
C ARG A 265 2.32 -12.56 14.69
N VAL A 266 2.12 -12.16 13.44
CA VAL A 266 3.20 -12.00 12.47
C VAL A 266 3.73 -10.57 12.51
N ARG A 267 5.03 -10.43 12.80
CA ARG A 267 5.80 -9.18 12.69
C ARG A 267 6.97 -9.40 11.74
N ILE A 268 7.05 -8.59 10.68
CA ILE A 268 8.09 -8.72 9.64
C ILE A 268 9.11 -7.58 9.74
N TRP A 269 8.65 -6.32 9.66
CA TRP A 269 9.48 -5.11 9.67
C TRP A 269 9.34 -4.28 10.95
#